data_AF-A0A091AKJ5-F1
#
_entry.id   AF-A0A091AKJ5-F1
#
_cell.length_a   1.000
_cell.length_b   1.000
_cell.length_c   1.000
_cell.angle_alpha   90.00
_cell.angle_beta   90.00
_cell.angle_gamma   90.00
#
_symmetry.space_group_name_H-M   'P 1'
#
loop_
_entity.id
_entity.type
_entity.pdbx_description
1 polymer ?
#
loop_
_entity_poly.entity_id
_entity_poly.type
_entity_poly.pdbx_seq_one_letter_code
_entity_poly.pdbx_strand_id
1 'polypeptide(L)'
;MKIDGRFWLTKEGQSFLGAGRIELLERIDKTGSINAAAKEMKMSYKAAWERINGMNALADQPLIERLTGGRGGGGTKLTPYAHELIATYRRLNELHRQFIDRFAEAGNDPERLARILNRTFLTTSARNQLPAVLKDIRPNGLHTTITLTLQGGDTLLSTITAKSVENMGLMMGCDAYAIIKSSDIHIVSAPPSSPTADNVLSGTVETIESSEDNVEITLRLDGGALLIALEKQDTAQTFAVGSPAYALISPLHIIIGL
;
A
#
# COMPACT_ATOMS: atom_id res chain seq x y z
N MET A 1 -0.73 -18.51 -15.35
CA MET A 1 0.14 -17.71 -16.23
C MET A 1 1.18 -17.02 -15.36
N LYS A 2 2.44 -16.87 -15.78
CA LYS A 2 3.44 -16.06 -15.05
C LYS A 2 3.47 -14.68 -15.70
N ILE A 3 3.22 -13.63 -14.93
CA ILE A 3 3.28 -12.25 -15.40
C ILE A 3 4.67 -11.71 -15.04
N ASP A 4 5.35 -11.16 -16.03
CA ASP A 4 6.66 -10.54 -15.89
C ASP A 4 6.58 -9.17 -16.56
N GLY A 5 7.28 -8.20 -16.00
CA GLY A 5 7.22 -6.81 -16.44
C GLY A 5 8.60 -6.19 -16.38
N ARG A 6 8.88 -5.32 -17.35
CA ARG A 6 10.09 -4.49 -17.33
C ARG A 6 9.70 -3.08 -17.70
N PHE A 7 10.28 -2.12 -16.99
CA PHE A 7 10.16 -0.71 -17.34
C PHE A 7 11.53 -0.13 -17.67
N TRP A 8 11.50 0.93 -18.45
CA TRP A 8 12.64 1.78 -18.74
C TRP A 8 12.20 3.24 -18.61
N LEU A 9 13.12 4.09 -18.18
CA LEU A 9 12.92 5.53 -18.07
C LEU A 9 13.35 6.18 -19.37
N THR A 10 12.55 7.12 -19.86
CA THR A 10 12.84 7.92 -21.05
C THR A 10 13.07 9.37 -20.66
N LYS A 11 13.99 10.04 -21.35
CA LYS A 11 14.21 11.48 -21.27
C LYS A 11 14.31 12.03 -22.69
N GLU A 12 13.62 13.13 -22.98
CA GLU A 12 13.56 13.72 -24.33
C GLU A 12 13.14 12.73 -25.43
N GLY A 13 12.20 11.83 -25.11
CA GLY A 13 11.73 10.79 -26.04
C GLY A 13 12.72 9.67 -26.32
N GLN A 14 13.92 9.69 -25.70
CA GLN A 14 14.94 8.66 -25.86
C GLN A 14 15.00 7.76 -24.63
N SER A 15 15.34 6.48 -24.84
CA SER A 15 15.61 5.55 -23.74
C SER A 15 16.81 6.05 -22.94
N PHE A 16 16.62 6.29 -21.65
CA PHE A 16 17.63 6.80 -20.73
C PHE A 16 18.14 5.72 -19.77
N LEU A 17 17.28 5.19 -18.91
CA LEU A 17 17.66 4.15 -17.93
C LEU A 17 16.79 2.90 -18.09
N GLY A 18 17.37 1.74 -17.77
CA GLY A 18 16.70 0.45 -17.79
C GLY A 18 17.61 -0.61 -17.20
N ALA A 19 17.07 -1.79 -16.91
CA ALA A 19 17.77 -2.82 -16.15
C ALA A 19 19.19 -3.11 -16.66
N GLY A 20 19.36 -3.29 -17.98
CA GLY A 20 20.67 -3.57 -18.56
C GLY A 20 21.64 -2.38 -18.61
N ARG A 21 21.16 -1.14 -18.48
CA ARG A 21 22.01 0.07 -18.38
C ARG A 21 22.47 0.29 -16.93
N ILE A 22 21.57 0.05 -15.98
CA ILE A 22 21.85 0.10 -14.55
C ILE A 22 22.82 -1.00 -14.15
N GLU A 23 22.59 -2.23 -14.62
CA GLU A 23 23.51 -3.35 -14.40
C GLU A 23 24.92 -3.06 -14.93
N LEU A 24 25.03 -2.37 -16.08
CA LEU A 24 26.33 -1.95 -16.61
C LEU A 24 27.04 -0.97 -15.67
N LEU A 25 26.34 0.04 -15.17
CA LEU A 25 26.92 0.99 -14.22
C LEU A 25 27.35 0.30 -12.92
N GLU A 26 26.52 -0.59 -12.37
CA GLU A 26 26.83 -1.35 -11.15
C GLU A 26 28.05 -2.27 -11.30
N ARG A 27 28.22 -2.90 -12.47
CA ARG A 27 29.40 -3.71 -12.75
C ARG A 27 30.65 -2.84 -12.96
N ILE A 28 30.52 -1.67 -13.57
CA ILE A 28 31.63 -0.69 -13.65
C ILE A 28 32.05 -0.27 -12.25
N ASP A 29 31.10 0.02 -11.38
CA ASP A 29 31.36 0.40 -9.99
C ASP A 29 32.13 -0.70 -9.23
N LYS A 30 31.70 -1.95 -9.38
CA LYS A 30 32.36 -3.11 -8.75
C LYS A 30 33.75 -3.40 -9.30
N THR A 31 33.94 -3.27 -10.62
CA THR A 31 35.18 -3.70 -11.29
C THR A 31 36.19 -2.57 -11.49
N GLY A 32 35.75 -1.32 -11.38
CA GLY A 32 36.55 -0.14 -11.74
C GLY A 32 36.91 -0.06 -13.23
N SER A 33 36.27 -0.84 -14.11
CA SER A 33 36.65 -0.94 -15.53
C SER A 33 35.46 -1.23 -16.45
N ILE A 34 35.27 -0.35 -17.45
CA ILE A 34 34.27 -0.55 -18.52
C ILE A 34 34.52 -1.86 -19.28
N ASN A 35 35.79 -2.22 -19.52
CA ASN A 35 36.13 -3.43 -20.26
C ASN A 35 35.83 -4.69 -19.45
N ALA A 36 36.12 -4.68 -18.14
CA ALA A 36 35.77 -5.80 -17.26
C ALA A 36 34.24 -5.98 -17.19
N ALA A 37 33.49 -4.90 -16.92
CA ALA A 37 32.03 -4.93 -16.90
C ALA A 37 31.42 -5.43 -18.23
N ALA A 38 31.93 -4.96 -19.36
CA ALA A 38 31.49 -5.42 -20.69
C ALA A 38 31.68 -6.93 -20.87
N LYS A 39 32.85 -7.46 -20.49
CA LYS A 39 33.14 -8.90 -20.54
C LYS A 39 32.21 -9.71 -19.66
N GLU A 40 31.97 -9.30 -18.43
CA GLU A 40 31.07 -10.03 -17.53
C GLU A 40 29.61 -10.00 -18.01
N MET A 41 29.21 -8.95 -18.73
CA MET A 41 27.90 -8.86 -19.38
C MET A 41 27.84 -9.52 -20.76
N LYS A 42 28.94 -10.17 -21.20
CA LYS A 42 29.07 -10.81 -22.52
C LYS A 42 28.78 -9.85 -23.68
N MET A 43 29.17 -8.58 -23.57
CA MET A 43 29.04 -7.57 -24.62
C MET A 43 30.41 -7.02 -25.05
N SER A 44 30.47 -6.40 -26.23
CA SER A 44 31.69 -5.74 -26.70
C SER A 44 31.96 -4.47 -25.89
N TYR A 45 33.24 -4.13 -25.71
CA TYR A 45 33.63 -2.87 -25.10
C TYR A 45 32.98 -1.66 -25.80
N LYS A 46 32.91 -1.69 -27.14
CA LYS A 46 32.25 -0.65 -27.94
C LYS A 46 30.77 -0.49 -27.56
N ALA A 47 30.03 -1.59 -27.42
CA ALA A 47 28.63 -1.55 -27.02
C ALA A 47 28.43 -0.99 -25.60
N ALA A 48 29.32 -1.35 -24.66
CA ALA A 48 29.30 -0.75 -23.32
C ALA A 48 29.57 0.76 -23.37
N TRP A 49 30.54 1.20 -24.18
CA TRP A 49 30.86 2.61 -24.38
C TRP A 49 29.69 3.41 -24.98
N GLU A 50 29.05 2.87 -26.02
CA GLU A 50 27.88 3.51 -26.65
C GLU A 50 26.71 3.64 -25.68
N ARG A 51 26.47 2.63 -24.81
CA ARG A 51 25.44 2.71 -23.77
C ARG A 51 25.74 3.81 -22.75
N ILE A 52 26.98 3.92 -22.29
CA ILE A 52 27.39 4.97 -21.34
C ILE A 52 27.22 6.36 -21.98
N ASN A 53 27.67 6.52 -23.23
CA ASN A 53 27.50 7.78 -23.95
C ASN A 53 26.03 8.16 -24.15
N GLY A 54 25.19 7.19 -24.53
CA GLY A 54 23.76 7.42 -24.67
C GLY A 54 23.10 7.84 -23.35
N MET A 55 23.57 7.32 -22.22
CA MET A 55 23.11 7.79 -20.91
C MET A 55 23.65 9.19 -20.59
N ASN A 56 24.95 9.43 -20.76
CA ASN A 56 25.58 10.74 -20.48
C ASN A 56 24.99 11.87 -21.32
N ALA A 57 24.59 11.60 -22.57
CA ALA A 57 23.98 12.60 -23.44
C ALA A 57 22.61 13.10 -22.92
N LEU A 58 21.93 12.27 -22.13
CA LEU A 58 20.62 12.59 -21.53
C LEU A 58 20.75 12.96 -20.05
N ALA A 59 21.87 12.64 -19.42
CA ALA A 59 22.12 12.86 -18.00
C ALA A 59 22.40 14.35 -17.72
N ASP A 60 21.96 14.84 -16.56
CA ASP A 60 22.25 16.24 -16.16
C ASP A 60 23.71 16.41 -15.72
N GLN A 61 24.36 15.31 -15.32
CA GLN A 61 25.77 15.28 -14.95
C GLN A 61 26.42 14.01 -15.52
N PRO A 62 27.75 14.02 -15.76
CA PRO A 62 28.47 12.82 -16.17
C PRO A 62 28.25 11.67 -15.18
N LEU A 63 28.05 10.47 -15.70
CA LEU A 63 27.84 9.26 -14.89
C LEU A 63 29.14 8.56 -14.49
N ILE A 64 30.25 8.88 -15.16
CA ILE A 64 31.54 8.26 -14.91
C ILE A 64 32.67 9.29 -14.89
N GLU A 65 33.65 9.04 -14.02
CA GLU A 65 34.94 9.72 -13.96
C GLU A 65 36.04 8.75 -14.39
N ARG A 66 36.97 9.23 -15.22
CA ARG A 66 38.17 8.47 -15.58
C ARG A 66 39.30 8.81 -14.62
N LEU A 67 39.90 7.79 -14.01
CA LEU A 67 41.13 7.93 -13.25
C LEU A 67 42.30 7.95 -14.24
N THR A 68 42.99 9.08 -14.37
CA THR A 68 44.19 9.20 -15.20
C THR A 68 45.40 8.52 -14.54
N GLY A 69 46.04 7.58 -15.24
CA GLY A 69 47.44 7.20 -14.99
C GLY A 69 47.74 5.70 -14.84
N GLY A 70 48.76 5.23 -15.57
CA GLY A 70 49.46 3.95 -15.33
C GLY A 70 49.54 2.99 -16.53
N ARG A 71 50.60 2.17 -16.58
CA ARG A 71 51.03 1.24 -17.67
C ARG A 71 50.03 0.11 -18.01
N GLY A 72 48.80 0.17 -17.49
CA GLY A 72 47.73 -0.81 -17.66
C GLY A 72 46.33 -0.20 -17.94
N GLY A 73 46.24 1.11 -18.17
CA GLY A 73 44.99 1.79 -18.52
C GLY A 73 44.24 2.35 -17.31
N GLY A 74 43.81 3.61 -17.41
CA GLY A 74 43.11 4.32 -16.35
C GLY A 74 41.79 3.66 -15.92
N GLY A 75 41.52 3.65 -14.61
CA GLY A 75 40.28 3.12 -14.05
C GLY A 75 39.07 3.99 -14.36
N THR A 76 37.88 3.45 -14.13
CA THR A 76 36.60 4.17 -14.26
C THR A 76 35.88 4.08 -12.92
N LYS A 77 35.39 5.21 -12.42
CA LYS A 77 34.56 5.28 -11.22
C LYS A 77 33.22 5.93 -11.55
N LEU A 78 32.16 5.51 -10.88
CA LEU A 78 30.88 6.21 -10.96
C LEU A 78 30.95 7.55 -10.22
N THR A 79 30.22 8.54 -10.74
CA THR A 79 30.01 9.81 -10.03
C THR A 79 28.96 9.65 -8.92
N PRO A 80 28.92 10.54 -7.92
CA PRO A 80 27.85 10.57 -6.93
C PRO A 80 26.45 10.59 -7.57
N TYR A 81 26.28 11.38 -8.64
CA TYR A 81 25.03 11.44 -9.40
C TYR A 81 24.64 10.10 -10.05
N ALA A 82 25.61 9.34 -10.57
CA ALA A 82 25.32 8.01 -11.10
C ALA A 82 24.81 7.05 -10.01
N HIS A 83 25.37 7.12 -8.80
CA HIS A 83 24.89 6.32 -7.67
C HIS A 83 23.46 6.70 -7.27
N GLU A 84 23.12 8.00 -7.26
CA GLU A 84 21.75 8.47 -6.99
C GLU A 84 20.76 7.96 -8.03
N LEU A 85 21.13 7.97 -9.31
CA LEU A 85 20.29 7.42 -10.39
C LEU A 85 20.10 5.90 -10.25
N ILE A 86 21.15 5.16 -9.90
CA ILE A 86 21.05 3.71 -9.63
C ILE A 86 20.11 3.46 -8.46
N ALA A 87 20.28 4.20 -7.36
CA ALA A 87 19.42 4.06 -6.18
C ALA A 87 17.95 4.37 -6.52
N THR A 88 17.71 5.43 -7.28
CA THR A 88 16.36 5.82 -7.75
C THR A 88 15.74 4.75 -8.62
N TYR A 89 16.49 4.24 -9.61
CA TYR A 89 16.00 3.16 -10.47
C TYR A 89 15.70 1.89 -9.68
N ARG A 90 16.58 1.49 -8.75
CA ARG A 90 16.34 0.32 -7.89
C ARG A 90 15.06 0.46 -7.07
N ARG A 91 14.82 1.64 -6.51
CA ARG A 91 13.61 1.94 -5.73
C ARG A 91 12.35 1.84 -6.60
N LEU A 92 12.39 2.40 -7.80
CA LEU A 92 11.31 2.26 -8.77
C LEU A 92 11.11 0.80 -9.22
N ASN A 93 12.19 0.05 -9.39
CA ASN A 93 12.13 -1.35 -9.78
C ASN A 93 11.56 -2.24 -8.69
N GLU A 94 11.82 -1.93 -7.43
CA GLU A 94 11.19 -2.62 -6.31
C GLU A 94 9.67 -2.38 -6.28
N LEU A 95 9.23 -1.12 -6.42
CA LEU A 95 7.81 -0.78 -6.50
C LEU A 95 7.13 -1.44 -7.70
N HIS A 96 7.79 -1.44 -8.86
CA HIS A 96 7.32 -2.11 -10.06
C HIS A 96 7.20 -3.63 -9.85
N ARG A 97 8.18 -4.26 -9.19
CA ARG A 97 8.11 -5.70 -8.89
C ARG A 97 6.93 -6.02 -7.97
N GLN A 98 6.76 -5.27 -6.89
CA GLN A 98 5.61 -5.42 -6.00
C GLN A 98 4.28 -5.23 -6.74
N PHE A 99 4.24 -4.30 -7.69
CA PHE A 99 3.09 -4.11 -8.56
C PHE A 99 2.83 -5.35 -9.41
N ILE A 100 3.84 -5.89 -10.11
CA ILE A 100 3.74 -7.12 -10.93
C ILE A 100 3.35 -8.35 -10.10
N ASP A 101 3.90 -8.51 -8.90
CA ASP A 101 3.60 -9.64 -8.02
C ASP A 101 2.10 -9.66 -7.63
N ARG A 102 1.46 -8.49 -7.47
CA ARG A 102 0.01 -8.40 -7.25
C ARG A 102 -0.82 -8.86 -8.47
N PHE A 103 -0.32 -8.73 -9.70
CA PHE A 103 -1.01 -9.33 -10.86
C PHE A 103 -0.95 -10.85 -10.81
N ALA A 104 0.12 -11.44 -10.26
CA ALA A 104 0.21 -12.88 -10.12
C ALA A 104 -0.89 -13.44 -9.18
N GLU A 105 -1.32 -12.67 -8.18
CA GLU A 105 -2.45 -13.01 -7.29
C GLU A 105 -3.80 -13.05 -8.02
N ALA A 106 -3.96 -12.27 -9.10
CA ALA A 106 -5.18 -12.24 -9.91
C ALA A 106 -5.35 -13.49 -10.80
N GLY A 107 -4.26 -14.22 -11.08
CA GLY A 107 -4.29 -15.39 -11.96
C GLY A 107 -4.67 -15.04 -13.40
N ASN A 108 -5.61 -15.80 -13.97
CA ASN A 108 -6.10 -15.61 -15.35
C ASN A 108 -7.46 -14.87 -15.40
N ASP A 109 -7.86 -14.17 -14.33
CA ASP A 109 -9.15 -13.48 -14.23
C ASP A 109 -8.99 -11.95 -14.41
N PRO A 110 -9.42 -11.38 -15.56
CA PRO A 110 -9.33 -9.95 -15.83
C PRO A 110 -10.19 -9.07 -14.90
N GLU A 111 -11.32 -9.57 -14.40
CA GLU A 111 -12.19 -8.82 -13.49
C GLU A 111 -11.62 -8.78 -12.07
N ARG A 112 -11.01 -9.88 -11.63
CA ARG A 112 -10.22 -9.90 -10.39
C ARG A 112 -9.04 -8.94 -10.46
N LEU A 113 -8.37 -8.87 -11.60
CA LEU A 113 -7.29 -7.91 -11.80
C LEU A 113 -7.76 -6.46 -11.72
N ALA A 114 -8.88 -6.12 -12.36
CA ALA A 114 -9.45 -4.77 -12.29
C ALA A 114 -9.78 -4.36 -10.85
N ARG A 115 -10.30 -5.27 -10.03
CA ARG A 115 -10.54 -5.03 -8.59
C ARG A 115 -9.26 -4.77 -7.81
N ILE A 116 -8.20 -5.56 -8.04
CA ILE A 116 -6.89 -5.37 -7.39
C ILE A 116 -6.27 -4.01 -7.76
N LEU A 117 -6.40 -3.59 -9.03
CA LEU A 117 -5.92 -2.28 -9.47
C LEU A 117 -6.70 -1.15 -8.82
N ASN A 118 -8.02 -1.24 -8.76
CA ASN A 118 -8.86 -0.24 -8.10
C ASN A 118 -8.58 -0.12 -6.58
N ARG A 119 -8.21 -1.23 -5.92
CA ARG A 119 -7.75 -1.28 -4.51
C ARG A 119 -6.44 -0.53 -4.27
N THR A 120 -5.52 -0.60 -5.24
CA THR A 120 -4.11 -0.25 -5.00
C THR A 120 -3.86 1.26 -4.90
N PHE A 121 -4.80 2.10 -5.32
CA PHE A 121 -4.62 3.55 -5.38
C PHE A 121 -5.46 4.36 -4.40
N LEU A 122 -6.26 3.74 -3.53
CA LEU A 122 -7.11 4.46 -2.59
C LEU A 122 -6.52 4.43 -1.17
N THR A 123 -5.93 5.55 -0.76
CA THR A 123 -5.58 5.81 0.64
C THR A 123 -6.67 6.69 1.26
N THR A 124 -7.27 6.24 2.36
CA THR A 124 -8.32 7.00 3.06
C THR A 124 -7.79 7.59 4.37
N SER A 125 -8.36 8.71 4.82
CA SER A 125 -8.09 9.25 6.16
C SER A 125 -8.78 8.48 7.29
N ALA A 126 -9.73 7.59 6.97
CA ALA A 126 -10.32 6.68 7.92
C ALA A 126 -9.25 5.72 8.49
N ARG A 127 -9.10 5.73 9.81
CA ARG A 127 -8.08 4.96 10.54
C ARG A 127 -8.49 3.51 10.75
N ASN A 128 -9.78 3.22 10.71
CA ASN A 128 -10.32 1.88 10.87
C ASN A 128 -10.62 1.32 9.49
N GLN A 129 -9.78 0.39 9.03
CA GLN A 129 -10.00 -0.39 7.82
C GLN A 129 -9.97 -1.86 8.22
N LEU A 130 -11.14 -2.41 8.50
CA LEU A 130 -11.27 -3.76 9.05
C LEU A 130 -11.54 -4.74 7.90
N PRO A 131 -10.65 -5.73 7.66
CA PRO A 131 -10.91 -6.78 6.69
C PRO A 131 -12.16 -7.57 7.07
N ALA A 132 -13.03 -7.82 6.10
CA ALA A 132 -14.30 -8.49 6.33
C ALA A 132 -14.73 -9.32 5.11
N VAL A 133 -15.58 -10.32 5.36
CA VAL A 133 -16.24 -11.09 4.31
C VAL A 133 -17.71 -10.72 4.29
N LEU A 134 -18.25 -10.48 3.10
CA LEU A 134 -19.67 -10.18 2.95
C LEU A 134 -20.52 -11.43 3.19
N LYS A 135 -21.42 -11.35 4.18
CA LYS A 135 -22.26 -12.47 4.65
C LYS A 135 -23.73 -12.35 4.28
N ASP A 136 -24.26 -11.16 4.07
CA ASP A 136 -25.66 -10.97 3.64
C ASP A 136 -25.86 -9.65 2.89
N ILE A 137 -26.80 -9.61 1.94
CA ILE A 137 -27.21 -8.42 1.19
C ILE A 137 -28.74 -8.35 1.22
N ARG A 138 -29.29 -7.32 1.88
CA ARG A 138 -30.74 -7.10 2.00
C ARG A 138 -31.15 -5.76 1.38
N PRO A 139 -31.59 -5.75 0.11
CA PRO A 139 -32.10 -4.55 -0.53
C PRO A 139 -33.36 -4.03 0.16
N ASN A 140 -33.48 -2.71 0.29
CA ASN A 140 -34.66 -2.03 0.80
C ASN A 140 -34.85 -0.67 0.11
N GLY A 141 -35.58 -0.68 -1.01
CA GLY A 141 -35.80 0.52 -1.83
C GLY A 141 -34.48 1.08 -2.37
N LEU A 142 -34.15 2.32 -1.97
CA LEU A 142 -32.92 3.01 -2.40
C LEU A 142 -31.68 2.64 -1.58
N HIS A 143 -31.86 1.91 -0.49
CA HIS A 143 -30.79 1.48 0.40
C HIS A 143 -30.64 -0.04 0.39
N THR A 144 -29.53 -0.53 0.89
CA THR A 144 -29.27 -1.95 1.07
C THR A 144 -28.49 -2.13 2.35
N THR A 145 -28.98 -3.02 3.21
CA THR A 145 -28.26 -3.42 4.42
C THR A 145 -27.36 -4.59 4.07
N ILE A 146 -26.07 -4.40 4.30
CA ILE A 146 -25.01 -5.38 4.11
C ILE A 146 -24.61 -5.90 5.48
N THR A 147 -24.52 -7.23 5.62
CA THR A 147 -23.89 -7.86 6.78
C THR A 147 -22.49 -8.30 6.40
N LEU A 148 -21.51 -7.85 7.15
CA LEU A 148 -20.11 -8.21 7.07
C LEU A 148 -19.73 -9.10 8.26
N THR A 149 -18.77 -10.00 8.07
CA THR A 149 -18.14 -10.76 9.15
C THR A 149 -16.65 -10.44 9.18
N LEU A 150 -16.17 -9.97 10.33
CA LEU A 150 -14.76 -9.71 10.59
C LEU A 150 -14.01 -11.03 10.81
N GLN A 151 -12.67 -11.01 10.68
CA GLN A 151 -11.84 -12.21 10.87
C GLN A 151 -12.01 -12.87 12.25
N GLY A 152 -12.40 -12.11 13.28
CA GLY A 152 -12.65 -12.61 14.64
C GLY A 152 -14.06 -13.15 14.88
N GLY A 153 -14.92 -13.19 13.86
CA GLY A 153 -16.31 -13.69 13.96
C GLY A 153 -17.36 -12.63 14.24
N ASP A 154 -16.96 -11.44 14.69
CA ASP A 154 -17.85 -10.30 14.88
C ASP A 154 -18.57 -9.92 13.58
N THR A 155 -19.82 -9.49 13.70
CA THR A 155 -20.63 -9.05 12.56
C THR A 155 -20.86 -7.55 12.57
N LEU A 156 -20.73 -6.93 11.40
CA LEU A 156 -21.05 -5.52 11.18
C LEU A 156 -22.16 -5.37 10.15
N LEU A 157 -23.13 -4.52 10.47
CA LEU A 157 -24.14 -4.03 9.56
C LEU A 157 -23.70 -2.69 8.98
N SER A 158 -23.74 -2.58 7.66
CA SER A 158 -23.55 -1.33 6.94
C SER A 158 -24.77 -1.08 6.06
N THR A 159 -25.21 0.17 5.97
CA THR A 159 -26.30 0.57 5.07
C THR A 159 -25.73 1.46 3.99
N ILE A 160 -25.73 0.95 2.75
CA ILE A 160 -25.26 1.67 1.56
C ILE A 160 -26.39 1.85 0.56
N THR A 161 -26.17 2.61 -0.51
CA THR A 161 -27.18 2.73 -1.57
C THR A 161 -27.28 1.43 -2.37
N ALA A 162 -28.48 1.10 -2.85
CA ALA A 162 -28.64 -0.05 -3.75
C ALA A 162 -27.75 0.07 -5.00
N LYS A 163 -27.57 1.31 -5.49
CA LYS A 163 -26.69 1.59 -6.63
C LYS A 163 -25.21 1.32 -6.33
N SER A 164 -24.77 1.52 -5.09
CA SER A 164 -23.40 1.19 -4.66
C SER A 164 -23.14 -0.31 -4.75
N VAL A 165 -24.09 -1.15 -4.33
CA VAL A 165 -23.99 -2.62 -4.42
C VAL A 165 -23.79 -3.06 -5.87
N GLU A 166 -24.61 -2.54 -6.78
CA GLU A 166 -24.53 -2.82 -8.22
C GLU A 166 -23.19 -2.35 -8.81
N ASN A 167 -22.83 -1.09 -8.59
CA ASN A 167 -21.62 -0.49 -9.18
C ASN A 167 -20.33 -1.15 -8.70
N MET A 168 -20.33 -1.63 -7.45
CA MET A 168 -19.19 -2.33 -6.86
C MET A 168 -19.18 -3.82 -7.20
N GLY A 169 -20.28 -4.38 -7.74
CA GLY A 169 -20.40 -5.81 -7.99
C GLY A 169 -20.29 -6.65 -6.71
N LEU A 170 -20.87 -6.16 -5.61
CA LEU A 170 -20.84 -6.88 -4.32
C LEU A 170 -21.61 -8.19 -4.43
N MET A 171 -20.97 -9.27 -3.99
CA MET A 171 -21.52 -10.62 -3.99
C MET A 171 -21.30 -11.27 -2.64
N MET A 172 -22.20 -12.19 -2.28
CA MET A 172 -22.06 -13.02 -1.10
C MET A 172 -20.71 -13.75 -1.09
N GLY A 173 -20.01 -13.70 0.04
CA GLY A 173 -18.71 -14.34 0.24
C GLY A 173 -17.52 -13.55 -0.32
N CYS A 174 -17.69 -12.36 -0.87
CA CYS A 174 -16.55 -11.58 -1.35
C CYS A 174 -15.78 -10.92 -0.21
N ASP A 175 -14.46 -10.82 -0.37
CA ASP A 175 -13.59 -10.05 0.52
C ASP A 175 -13.80 -8.55 0.34
N ALA A 176 -13.97 -7.84 1.45
CA ALA A 176 -14.19 -6.41 1.52
C ALA A 176 -13.49 -5.80 2.76
N TYR A 177 -13.60 -4.50 2.90
CA TYR A 177 -13.18 -3.74 4.07
C TYR A 177 -14.34 -2.92 4.61
N ALA A 178 -14.55 -2.96 5.93
CA ALA A 178 -15.33 -1.96 6.63
C ALA A 178 -14.42 -0.76 6.94
N ILE A 179 -14.71 0.38 6.32
CA ILE A 179 -13.94 1.62 6.45
C ILE A 179 -14.73 2.59 7.31
N ILE A 180 -14.15 2.99 8.45
CA ILE A 180 -14.84 3.76 9.50
C ILE A 180 -13.89 4.85 10.01
N LYS A 181 -14.36 6.09 10.06
CA LYS A 181 -13.56 7.19 10.61
C LYS A 181 -13.59 7.11 12.15
N SER A 182 -12.47 7.43 12.79
CA SER A 182 -12.37 7.37 14.26
C SER A 182 -13.38 8.27 14.97
N SER A 183 -13.77 9.39 14.37
CA SER A 183 -14.79 10.31 14.91
C SER A 183 -16.22 9.76 14.88
N ASP A 184 -16.45 8.67 14.15
CA ASP A 184 -17.78 8.09 13.94
C ASP A 184 -17.98 6.81 14.78
N ILE A 185 -17.05 6.55 15.70
CA ILE A 185 -17.04 5.44 16.64
C ILE A 185 -17.21 6.02 18.04
N HIS A 186 -18.19 5.51 18.77
CA HIS A 186 -18.41 5.89 20.16
C HIS A 186 -18.04 4.76 21.12
N ILE A 187 -17.26 5.06 22.15
CA ILE A 187 -16.81 4.08 23.15
C ILE A 187 -17.63 4.25 24.44
N VAL A 188 -18.22 3.15 24.92
CA VAL A 188 -18.98 3.09 26.17
C VAL A 188 -18.42 2.02 27.09
N SER A 189 -18.49 2.24 28.41
CA SER A 189 -17.94 1.34 29.44
C SER A 189 -18.84 0.17 29.79
N ALA A 190 -20.12 0.23 29.40
CA ALA A 190 -21.09 -0.82 29.61
C ALA A 190 -21.87 -1.08 28.32
N PRO A 191 -22.33 -2.33 28.08
CA PRO A 191 -23.13 -2.61 26.92
C PRO A 191 -24.44 -1.81 26.97
N PRO A 192 -24.97 -1.35 25.82
CA PRO A 192 -26.21 -0.60 25.78
C PRO A 192 -27.35 -1.42 26.40
N SER A 193 -28.07 -0.82 27.34
CA SER A 193 -29.12 -1.46 28.15
C SER A 193 -30.44 -1.67 27.40
N SER A 194 -30.59 -1.07 26.21
CA SER A 194 -31.72 -1.24 25.30
C SER A 194 -31.22 -1.61 23.90
N PRO A 195 -32.02 -2.32 23.08
CA PRO A 195 -31.65 -2.63 21.71
C PRO A 195 -31.30 -1.35 20.95
N THR A 196 -30.09 -1.29 20.41
CA THR A 196 -29.62 -0.19 19.55
C THR A 196 -29.63 -0.64 18.09
N ALA A 197 -29.83 0.31 17.19
CA ALA A 197 -29.63 0.09 15.76
C ALA A 197 -28.14 0.09 15.38
N ASP A 198 -27.27 0.53 16.29
CA ASP A 198 -25.83 0.58 16.08
C ASP A 198 -25.19 -0.81 16.19
N ASN A 199 -24.08 -0.95 15.50
CA ASN A 199 -23.17 -2.07 15.71
C ASN A 199 -22.54 -1.94 17.08
N VAL A 200 -22.50 -3.04 17.83
CA VAL A 200 -21.86 -3.10 19.15
C VAL A 200 -20.74 -4.12 19.09
N LEU A 201 -19.49 -3.66 19.24
CA LEU A 201 -18.31 -4.53 19.28
C LEU A 201 -17.69 -4.47 20.68
N SER A 202 -17.50 -5.64 21.31
CA SER A 202 -16.83 -5.73 22.61
C SER A 202 -15.31 -5.79 22.45
N GLY A 203 -14.61 -5.23 23.42
CA GLY A 203 -13.16 -5.32 23.48
C GLY A 203 -12.59 -4.79 24.79
N THR A 204 -11.27 -4.71 24.81
CA THR A 204 -10.48 -4.18 25.94
C THR A 204 -9.70 -2.97 25.49
N VAL A 205 -9.70 -1.91 26.31
CA VAL A 205 -8.94 -0.68 26.03
C VAL A 205 -7.45 -0.99 26.05
N GLU A 206 -6.76 -0.79 24.94
CA GLU A 206 -5.33 -1.07 24.80
C GLU A 206 -4.47 0.17 25.02
N THR A 207 -4.87 1.30 24.43
CA THR A 207 -4.18 2.58 24.63
C THR A 207 -5.18 3.73 24.75
N ILE A 208 -4.78 4.77 25.48
CA ILE A 208 -5.50 6.03 25.62
C ILE A 208 -4.46 7.13 25.41
N GLU A 209 -4.64 7.94 24.37
CA GLU A 209 -3.77 9.08 24.06
C GLU A 209 -4.60 10.37 24.14
N SER A 210 -4.28 11.23 25.10
CA SER A 210 -5.02 12.47 25.34
C SER A 210 -4.32 13.68 24.73
N SER A 211 -5.12 14.60 24.19
CA SER A 211 -4.72 15.95 23.77
C SER A 211 -5.47 17.01 24.58
N GLU A 212 -5.35 18.29 24.23
CA GLU A 212 -6.07 19.37 24.91
C GLU A 212 -7.60 19.23 24.77
N ASP A 213 -8.09 18.85 23.58
CA ASP A 213 -9.53 18.83 23.26
C ASP A 213 -10.12 17.43 23.10
N ASN A 214 -9.31 16.45 22.72
CA ASN A 214 -9.77 15.12 22.34
C ASN A 214 -8.90 14.01 22.94
N VAL A 215 -9.48 12.82 23.04
CA VAL A 215 -8.78 11.60 23.41
C VAL A 215 -8.93 10.55 22.31
N GLU A 216 -7.82 9.97 21.89
CA GLU A 216 -7.81 8.80 21.01
C GLU A 216 -7.77 7.54 21.87
N ILE A 217 -8.74 6.65 21.68
CA ILE A 217 -8.86 5.39 22.42
C ILE A 217 -8.68 4.24 21.41
N THR A 218 -7.68 3.40 21.65
CA THR A 218 -7.50 2.16 20.90
C THR A 218 -8.13 1.01 21.66
N LEU A 219 -9.09 0.32 21.04
CA LEU A 219 -9.78 -0.85 21.55
C LEU A 219 -9.29 -2.10 20.82
N ARG A 220 -8.83 -3.09 21.58
CA ARG A 220 -8.59 -4.45 21.09
C ARG A 220 -9.92 -5.20 21.16
N LEU A 221 -10.53 -5.46 20.02
CA LEU A 221 -11.76 -6.25 19.94
C LEU A 221 -11.49 -7.69 20.38
N ASP A 222 -12.50 -8.39 20.87
CA ASP A 222 -12.38 -9.79 21.30
C ASP A 222 -11.91 -10.70 20.15
N GLY A 223 -12.27 -10.36 18.92
CA GLY A 223 -11.78 -10.97 17.69
C GLY A 223 -10.32 -10.68 17.32
N GLY A 224 -9.59 -9.89 18.12
CA GLY A 224 -8.17 -9.55 17.96
C GLY A 224 -7.88 -8.31 17.11
N ALA A 225 -8.86 -7.80 16.37
CA ALA A 225 -8.72 -6.58 15.58
C ALA A 225 -8.55 -5.34 16.47
N LEU A 226 -7.90 -4.30 15.92
CA LEU A 226 -7.77 -3.00 16.58
C LEU A 226 -8.76 -2.01 15.99
N LEU A 227 -9.37 -1.23 16.87
CA LEU A 227 -10.28 -0.16 16.55
C LEU A 227 -9.80 1.12 17.24
N ILE A 228 -9.78 2.23 16.52
CA ILE A 228 -9.32 3.54 17.00
C ILE A 228 -10.51 4.50 16.95
N ALA A 229 -10.93 4.98 18.11
CA ALA A 229 -11.97 5.99 18.27
C ALA A 229 -11.38 7.33 18.69
N LEU A 230 -11.95 8.42 18.18
CA LEU A 230 -11.62 9.78 18.60
C LEU A 230 -12.81 10.34 19.38
N GLU A 231 -12.59 10.55 20.68
CA GLU A 231 -13.60 10.95 21.65
C GLU A 231 -13.30 12.33 22.22
N LYS A 232 -14.31 12.92 22.87
CA LYS A 232 -14.11 14.16 23.64
C LYS A 232 -13.26 13.90 24.87
N GLN A 233 -12.51 14.91 25.31
CA GLN A 233 -11.60 14.79 26.45
C GLN A 233 -12.28 14.30 27.74
N ASP A 234 -13.53 14.68 27.99
CA ASP A 234 -14.29 14.24 29.18
C ASP A 234 -14.43 12.71 29.26
N THR A 235 -14.42 12.03 28.11
CA THR A 235 -14.53 10.58 28.00
C THR A 235 -13.28 9.87 28.55
N ALA A 236 -12.11 10.52 28.55
CA ALA A 236 -10.85 9.92 28.99
C ALA A 236 -10.90 9.42 30.44
N GLN A 237 -11.63 10.10 31.32
CA GLN A 237 -11.72 9.74 32.75
C GLN A 237 -12.60 8.51 33.01
N THR A 238 -13.36 8.07 32.01
CA THR A 238 -14.28 6.93 32.12
C THR A 238 -13.56 5.59 31.92
N PHE A 239 -12.39 5.61 31.27
CA PHE A 239 -11.69 4.40 30.84
C PHE A 239 -10.29 4.30 31.44
N ALA A 240 -9.86 3.08 31.69
CA ALA A 240 -8.48 2.75 32.02
C ALA A 240 -7.94 1.73 31.01
N VAL A 241 -6.65 1.78 30.74
CA VAL A 241 -5.98 0.73 29.94
C VAL A 241 -6.21 -0.63 30.61
N GLY A 242 -6.63 -1.62 29.84
CA GLY A 242 -7.01 -2.96 30.30
C GLY A 242 -8.46 -3.10 30.76
N SER A 243 -9.25 -2.01 30.79
CA SER A 243 -10.69 -2.10 31.11
C SER A 243 -11.52 -2.58 29.92
N PRO A 244 -12.61 -3.32 30.16
CA PRO A 244 -13.55 -3.68 29.10
C PRO A 244 -14.30 -2.44 28.61
N ALA A 245 -14.57 -2.39 27.31
CA ALA A 245 -15.36 -1.34 26.69
C ALA A 245 -16.05 -1.86 25.42
N TYR A 246 -17.01 -1.08 24.93
CA TYR A 246 -17.83 -1.43 23.78
C TYR A 246 -17.81 -0.28 22.77
N ALA A 247 -17.54 -0.59 21.52
CA ALA A 247 -17.63 0.35 20.42
C ALA A 247 -19.02 0.32 19.79
N LEU A 248 -19.64 1.48 19.70
CA LEU A 248 -20.91 1.74 19.04
C LEU A 248 -20.64 2.42 17.70
N ILE A 249 -21.13 1.82 16.62
CA ILE A 249 -20.93 2.34 15.26
C ILE A 249 -22.23 2.27 14.48
N SER A 250 -22.73 3.42 14.04
CA SER A 250 -23.92 3.45 13.20
C SER A 250 -23.67 2.73 11.86
N PRO A 251 -24.60 1.88 11.36
CA PRO A 251 -24.49 1.28 10.04
C PRO A 251 -24.33 2.28 8.90
N LEU A 252 -24.76 3.53 9.11
CA LEU A 252 -24.65 4.62 8.12
C LEU A 252 -23.25 5.22 8.03
N HIS A 253 -22.39 4.99 9.04
CA HIS A 253 -21.02 5.52 9.08
C HIS A 253 -19.97 4.51 8.59
N ILE A 254 -20.41 3.33 8.14
CA ILE A 254 -19.51 2.28 7.63
C ILE A 254 -19.53 2.32 6.11
N ILE A 255 -18.41 2.70 5.52
CA ILE A 255 -18.18 2.63 4.07
C ILE A 255 -17.64 1.24 3.74
N ILE A 256 -18.09 0.68 2.62
CA ILE A 256 -17.58 -0.58 2.08
C ILE A 256 -16.46 -0.26 1.08
N GLY A 257 -15.25 -0.74 1.36
CA GLY A 257 -14.19 -0.85 0.38
C GLY A 257 -14.15 -2.26 -0.19
N LEU A 258 -13.98 -2.41 -1.50
CA LEU A 258 -13.45 -3.65 -2.04
C LEU A 258 -11.95 -3.49 -2.00
#